data_AF-A0A661VXB7-F1
#
_entry.id   AF-A0A661VXB7-F1
#
_cell.length_a   1.000
_cell.length_b   1.000
_cell.length_c   1.000
_cell.angle_alpha   90.00
_cell.angle_beta   90.00
_cell.angle_gamma   90.00
#
_symmetry.space_group_name_H-M   'P 1'
#
loop_
_entity.id
_entity.type
_entity.pdbx_description
1 polymer ?
#
loop_
_entity_poly.entity_id
_entity_poly.type
_entity_poly.pdbx_seq_one_letter_code
_entity_poly.pdbx_strand_id
1 'polypeptide(L)'
;MTMQCPQCGAEIETPHALCPQCGAGLTPAPLEPAEPDNPRRSWFKRLLWPALALFIFAASLAASGYAGLYRGERDRESQVQATLQAHYEDGLHALNDGEYELAQAHFRYVLQLEPENALAQQGLAEAAVRLEVKPTPTSEAEQSLTEQLYEQARAAYEDQDWTTAAGAFTQLRAIDTTYRQTEVEEMLFTALYNAGMAFLEEDGLEKGIFYLDQAVALRPLDAEAVNQRNLAARYQSALGFWGVDWEQAVVKLEELYASAPNYRDVFSRLYQANLEYGDYLADTGEMCPAEAAYTKALRLSSDPQVEQKRTEAAQACLVATPVPLEGSQPILTPQPIPGFTVGRLAYPVYNSETGFYDLFALYANGQILRIANNADQPWWEWGTGRVIYRDRLGNAIAMVLPEEGVPQPLSASDHRSWPTLSPDGQRMAYSSPDAEGVWYVYIVNTYGGDEPRLLAQG
;
A
#
# COMPACT_ATOMS: atom_id res chain seq x y z
N MET A 1 64.62 2.85 43.59
CA MET A 1 64.12 4.19 43.25
C MET A 1 62.64 4.03 42.97
N THR A 2 61.80 4.27 43.98
CA THR A 2 60.35 4.36 43.81
C THR A 2 60.06 5.65 43.05
N MET A 3 59.24 5.57 42.01
CA MET A 3 58.77 6.75 41.28
C MET A 3 57.28 6.92 41.55
N GLN A 4 56.85 8.14 41.88
CA GLN A 4 55.43 8.45 42.03
C GLN A 4 54.83 8.78 40.66
N CYS A 5 53.64 8.23 40.37
CA CYS A 5 52.91 8.59 39.17
C CYS A 5 52.50 10.08 39.24
N PRO A 6 52.84 10.92 38.25
CA PRO A 6 52.50 12.35 38.27
C PRO A 6 51.00 12.61 38.15
N GLN A 7 50.20 11.61 37.78
CA GLN A 7 48.76 11.77 37.55
C GLN A 7 47.89 11.28 38.73
N CYS A 8 48.32 10.26 39.49
CA CYS A 8 47.53 9.73 40.62
C CYS A 8 48.29 9.61 41.94
N GLY A 9 49.59 9.94 41.97
CA GLY A 9 50.40 9.98 43.19
C GLY A 9 50.78 8.62 43.79
N ALA A 10 50.42 7.50 43.16
CA ALA A 10 50.77 6.17 43.65
C ALA A 10 52.29 5.93 43.58
N GLU A 11 52.87 5.35 44.62
CA GLU A 11 54.27 4.90 44.64
C GLU A 11 54.42 3.61 43.82
N ILE A 12 55.32 3.64 42.83
CA ILE A 12 55.58 2.50 41.94
C ILE A 12 56.98 1.95 42.25
N GLU A 13 57.02 0.70 42.72
CA GLU A 13 58.26 -0.01 43.09
C GLU A 13 58.97 -0.66 41.90
N THR A 14 58.27 -0.88 40.77
CA THR A 14 58.83 -1.54 39.56
C THR A 14 58.48 -0.79 38.27
N PRO A 15 59.44 -0.58 37.35
CA PRO A 15 59.24 0.29 36.18
C PRO A 15 58.31 -0.38 35.15
N HIS A 16 57.04 0.00 35.16
CA HIS A 16 56.09 -0.31 34.10
C HIS A 16 55.96 0.92 33.19
N ALA A 17 55.74 0.70 31.89
CA ALA A 17 55.51 1.78 30.93
C ALA A 17 54.21 2.56 31.23
N LEU A 18 53.29 1.97 32.00
CA LEU A 18 51.99 2.50 32.39
C LEU A 18 51.78 2.27 33.90
N CYS A 19 51.17 3.23 34.60
CA CYS A 19 50.87 3.10 36.02
C CYS A 19 49.79 2.02 36.26
N PRO A 20 50.00 1.01 37.13
CA PRO A 20 49.04 -0.07 37.35
C PRO A 20 47.74 0.36 38.03
N GLN A 21 47.73 1.53 38.70
CA GLN A 21 46.55 2.04 39.40
C GLN A 21 45.62 2.87 38.49
N CYS A 22 46.18 3.59 37.50
CA CYS A 22 45.43 4.57 36.70
C CYS A 22 45.69 4.54 35.19
N GLY A 23 46.67 3.75 34.72
CA GLY A 23 46.98 3.56 33.30
C GLY A 23 47.81 4.66 32.63
N ALA A 24 48.36 5.64 33.36
CA ALA A 24 49.12 6.75 32.78
C ALA A 24 50.56 6.37 32.35
N GLY A 25 51.02 6.85 31.18
CA GLY A 25 52.39 6.62 30.67
C GLY A 25 53.46 7.50 31.33
N LEU A 26 54.65 6.96 31.61
CA LEU A 26 55.63 7.55 32.56
C LEU A 26 56.98 8.02 31.97
N THR A 27 57.10 8.31 30.67
CA THR A 27 58.37 8.80 30.06
C THR A 27 58.34 10.30 29.70
N PRO A 28 59.25 11.12 30.25
CA PRO A 28 59.34 12.55 29.95
C PRO A 28 60.19 12.85 28.69
N ALA A 29 59.72 13.79 27.87
CA ALA A 29 60.48 14.37 26.75
C ALA A 29 61.49 15.44 27.27
N PRO A 30 62.77 15.41 26.86
CA PRO A 30 63.73 16.42 27.24
C PRO A 30 63.48 17.77 26.54
N LEU A 31 63.48 18.83 27.36
CA LEU A 31 63.42 20.24 27.00
C LEU A 31 64.83 20.86 26.90
N GLU A 32 64.88 21.96 26.14
CA GLU A 32 65.82 23.10 26.21
C GLU A 32 67.23 22.97 25.59
N PRO A 33 67.95 24.08 25.27
CA PRO A 33 67.62 25.51 25.46
C PRO A 33 67.88 26.43 24.23
N ALA A 34 67.47 27.69 24.36
CA ALA A 34 67.73 28.81 23.44
C ALA A 34 69.07 29.53 23.72
N GLU A 35 69.73 30.02 22.67
CA GLU A 35 70.95 30.86 22.73
C GLU A 35 70.76 32.24 22.04
N PRO A 36 71.58 33.26 22.38
CA PRO A 36 71.23 34.67 22.30
C PRO A 36 71.62 35.39 20.99
N ASP A 37 70.87 36.45 20.69
CA ASP A 37 70.85 37.20 19.44
C ASP A 37 71.96 38.27 19.35
N ASN A 38 72.69 38.29 18.22
CA ASN A 38 73.78 39.23 17.95
C ASN A 38 73.35 40.29 16.90
N PRO A 39 73.26 41.59 17.26
CA PRO A 39 72.43 42.58 16.57
C PRO A 39 72.98 43.11 15.22
N ARG A 40 74.16 42.67 14.76
CA ARG A 40 74.74 43.13 13.48
C ARG A 40 74.55 42.19 12.28
N ARG A 41 74.01 40.99 12.50
CA ARG A 41 73.53 40.07 11.42
C ARG A 41 72.02 40.18 11.19
N SER A 42 71.36 41.02 11.99
CA SER A 42 69.90 41.15 12.13
C SER A 42 69.24 41.94 10.99
N TRP A 43 69.87 42.98 10.42
CA TRP A 43 69.23 43.75 9.34
C TRP A 43 69.15 42.98 8.01
N PHE A 44 70.24 42.33 7.57
CA PHE A 44 70.20 41.48 6.38
C PHE A 44 69.25 40.29 6.57
N LYS A 45 69.21 39.63 7.73
CA LYS A 45 68.19 38.61 7.99
C LYS A 45 66.77 39.21 8.01
N ARG A 46 66.55 40.40 8.59
CA ARG A 46 65.23 41.05 8.66
C ARG A 46 64.67 41.51 7.32
N LEU A 47 65.49 41.69 6.27
CA LEU A 47 65.05 42.08 4.93
C LEU A 47 65.13 40.94 3.91
N LEU A 48 66.09 40.04 4.07
CA LEU A 48 66.30 38.88 3.19
C LEU A 48 65.30 37.76 3.50
N TRP A 49 64.88 37.56 4.76
CA TRP A 49 63.80 36.63 5.09
C TRP A 49 62.43 37.03 4.51
N PRO A 50 61.94 38.28 4.62
CA PRO A 50 60.70 38.65 3.97
C PRO A 50 60.83 38.70 2.45
N ALA A 51 61.97 39.09 1.88
CA ALA A 51 62.17 39.04 0.43
C ALA A 51 62.22 37.60 -0.11
N LEU A 52 62.88 36.68 0.59
CA LEU A 52 62.88 35.25 0.27
C LEU A 52 61.50 34.64 0.47
N ALA A 53 60.79 35.00 1.53
CA ALA A 53 59.41 34.59 1.75
C ALA A 53 58.47 35.11 0.64
N LEU A 54 58.64 36.36 0.19
CA LEU A 54 57.90 36.95 -0.92
C LEU A 54 58.23 36.25 -2.24
N PHE A 55 59.49 35.92 -2.49
CA PHE A 55 59.89 35.19 -3.69
C PHE A 55 59.36 33.76 -3.69
N ILE A 56 59.46 33.04 -2.56
CA ILE A 56 58.88 31.70 -2.41
C ILE A 56 57.36 31.77 -2.55
N PHE A 57 56.71 32.80 -1.99
CA PHE A 57 55.27 33.02 -2.13
C PHE A 57 54.89 33.28 -3.59
N ALA A 58 55.60 34.17 -4.30
CA ALA A 58 55.37 34.44 -5.71
C ALA A 58 55.63 33.21 -6.60
N ALA A 59 56.70 32.46 -6.34
CA ALA A 59 57.01 31.21 -7.03
C ALA A 59 55.94 30.14 -6.76
N SER A 60 55.43 30.04 -5.53
CA SER A 60 54.35 29.12 -5.17
C SER A 60 53.02 29.48 -5.85
N LEU A 61 52.70 30.78 -5.96
CA LEU A 61 51.54 31.27 -6.70
C LEU A 61 51.67 30.96 -8.20
N ALA A 62 52.83 31.20 -8.79
CA ALA A 62 53.09 30.89 -10.20
C ALA A 62 53.02 29.37 -10.48
N ALA A 63 53.63 28.55 -9.62
CA ALA A 63 53.59 27.10 -9.71
C ALA A 63 52.16 26.55 -9.55
N SER A 64 51.37 27.15 -8.65
CA SER A 64 49.97 26.76 -8.43
C SER A 64 49.08 27.15 -9.60
N GLY A 65 49.27 28.34 -10.18
CA GLY A 65 48.56 28.77 -11.39
C GLY A 65 48.89 27.89 -12.59
N TYR A 66 50.15 27.54 -12.80
CA TYR A 66 50.57 26.64 -13.87
C TYR A 66 50.05 25.21 -13.67
N ALA A 67 50.12 24.66 -12.45
CA ALA A 67 49.57 23.35 -12.14
C ALA A 67 48.04 23.31 -12.28
N GLY A 68 47.34 24.42 -11.99
CA GLY A 68 45.91 24.55 -12.19
C GLY A 68 45.52 24.48 -13.67
N LEU A 69 46.22 25.21 -14.55
CA LEU A 69 45.98 25.15 -16.00
C LEU A 69 46.31 23.77 -16.57
N TYR A 70 47.46 23.19 -16.21
CA TYR A 70 47.88 21.88 -16.70
C TYR A 70 46.95 20.75 -16.25
N ARG A 71 46.45 20.78 -15.00
CA ARG A 71 45.45 19.82 -14.53
C ARG A 71 44.08 20.07 -15.17
N GLY A 72 43.70 21.34 -15.38
CA GLY A 72 42.41 21.70 -15.97
C GLY A 72 42.27 21.23 -17.42
N GLU A 73 43.31 21.31 -18.24
CA GLU A 73 43.28 20.78 -19.62
C GLU A 73 43.12 19.26 -19.63
N ARG A 74 43.88 18.56 -18.78
CA ARG A 74 43.83 17.09 -18.68
C ARG A 74 42.49 16.58 -18.12
N ASP A 75 41.91 17.31 -17.17
CA ASP A 75 40.61 17.00 -16.59
C ASP A 75 39.50 17.20 -17.62
N ARG A 76 39.56 18.28 -18.43
CA ARG A 76 38.63 18.51 -19.54
C ARG A 76 38.71 17.43 -20.61
N GLU A 77 39.91 17.02 -21.02
CA GLU A 77 40.07 15.90 -21.96
C GLU A 77 39.49 14.60 -21.39
N SER A 78 39.73 14.31 -20.11
CA SER A 78 39.20 13.11 -19.46
C SER A 78 37.67 13.12 -19.34
N GLN A 79 37.07 14.28 -19.05
CA GLN A 79 35.61 14.44 -18.96
C GLN A 79 34.93 14.33 -20.33
N VAL A 80 35.56 14.85 -21.39
CA VAL A 80 35.07 14.69 -22.76
C VAL A 80 35.11 13.22 -23.15
N GLN A 81 36.21 12.52 -22.87
CA GLN A 81 36.35 11.09 -23.17
C GLN A 81 35.36 10.24 -22.35
N ALA A 82 35.14 10.55 -21.07
CA ALA A 82 34.15 9.86 -20.25
C ALA A 82 32.71 10.07 -20.76
N THR A 83 32.38 11.32 -21.15
CA THR A 83 31.08 11.65 -21.74
C THR A 83 30.86 10.94 -23.08
N LEU A 84 31.89 10.90 -23.94
CA LEU A 84 31.86 10.19 -25.21
C LEU A 84 31.62 8.69 -25.04
N GLN A 85 32.32 8.08 -24.09
CA GLN A 85 32.17 6.66 -23.78
C GLN A 85 30.76 6.36 -23.23
N ALA A 86 30.25 7.18 -22.31
CA ALA A 86 28.91 7.03 -21.77
C ALA A 86 27.84 7.11 -22.88
N HIS A 87 27.90 8.13 -23.74
CA HIS A 87 26.95 8.24 -24.85
C HIS A 87 27.09 7.08 -25.85
N TYR A 88 28.30 6.56 -26.08
CA TYR A 88 28.49 5.39 -26.94
C TYR A 88 27.87 4.12 -26.34
N GLU A 89 28.08 3.88 -25.03
CA GLU A 89 27.51 2.74 -24.30
C GLU A 89 25.98 2.83 -24.23
N ASP A 90 25.43 4.01 -23.92
CA ASP A 90 23.98 4.26 -23.95
C ASP A 90 23.40 3.99 -25.34
N GLY A 91 24.11 4.39 -26.40
CA GLY A 91 23.72 4.10 -27.78
C GLY A 91 23.66 2.60 -28.09
N LEU A 92 24.60 1.81 -27.56
CA LEU A 92 24.59 0.35 -27.68
C LEU A 92 23.46 -0.29 -26.87
N HIS A 93 23.20 0.20 -25.66
CA HIS A 93 22.06 -0.26 -24.86
C HIS A 93 20.73 -0.01 -25.58
N ALA A 94 20.49 1.22 -26.03
CA ALA A 94 19.31 1.57 -26.81
C ALA A 94 19.18 0.74 -28.10
N LEU A 95 20.30 0.44 -28.78
CA LEU A 95 20.30 -0.41 -29.97
C LEU A 95 19.86 -1.86 -29.65
N ASN A 96 20.34 -2.42 -28.53
CA ASN A 96 19.99 -3.77 -28.07
C ASN A 96 18.56 -3.86 -27.56
N ASP A 97 18.06 -2.80 -26.93
CA ASP A 97 16.70 -2.70 -26.38
C ASP A 97 15.66 -2.38 -27.46
N GLY A 98 16.09 -2.14 -28.71
CA GLY A 98 15.21 -1.87 -29.86
C GLY A 98 14.76 -0.41 -29.97
N GLU A 99 15.31 0.48 -29.16
CA GLU A 99 15.06 1.92 -29.13
C GLU A 99 15.95 2.64 -30.18
N TYR A 100 15.77 2.29 -31.45
CA TYR A 100 16.70 2.67 -32.52
C TYR A 100 16.77 4.20 -32.76
N GLU A 101 15.69 4.94 -32.54
CA GLU A 101 15.66 6.40 -32.64
C GLU A 101 16.56 7.05 -31.57
N LEU A 102 16.53 6.52 -30.35
CA LEU A 102 17.38 6.96 -29.24
C LEU A 102 18.83 6.59 -29.50
N ALA A 103 19.09 5.35 -29.97
CA ALA A 103 20.42 4.90 -30.36
C ALA A 103 21.06 5.83 -31.41
N GLN A 104 20.31 6.27 -32.43
CA GLN A 104 20.81 7.26 -33.40
C GLN A 104 21.22 8.58 -32.75
N ALA A 105 20.46 9.08 -31.78
CA ALA A 105 20.76 10.34 -31.11
C ALA A 105 22.10 10.24 -30.33
N HIS A 106 22.29 9.15 -29.59
CA HIS A 106 23.51 8.87 -28.85
C HIS A 106 24.73 8.73 -29.78
N PHE A 107 24.65 7.95 -30.86
CA PHE A 107 25.77 7.82 -31.81
C PHE A 107 26.05 9.12 -32.57
N ARG A 108 25.04 9.92 -32.93
CA ARG A 108 25.25 11.26 -33.53
C ARG A 108 25.96 12.20 -32.58
N TYR A 109 25.64 12.17 -31.29
CA TYR A 109 26.33 12.99 -30.29
C TYR A 109 27.82 12.64 -30.21
N VAL A 110 28.16 11.35 -30.20
CA VAL A 110 29.56 10.88 -30.26
C VAL A 110 30.25 11.41 -31.53
N LEU A 111 29.59 11.31 -32.69
CA LEU A 111 30.16 11.77 -33.97
C LEU A 111 30.25 13.30 -34.11
N GLN A 112 29.49 14.08 -33.34
CA GLN A 112 29.65 15.54 -33.29
C GLN A 112 30.97 15.95 -32.63
N LEU A 113 31.44 15.17 -31.65
CA LEU A 113 32.65 15.42 -30.89
C LEU A 113 33.87 14.67 -31.47
N GLU A 114 33.67 13.45 -31.96
CA GLU A 114 34.68 12.63 -32.66
C GLU A 114 34.16 12.15 -34.03
N PRO A 115 34.27 12.98 -35.09
CA PRO A 115 33.74 12.65 -36.42
C PRO A 115 34.33 11.38 -37.06
N GLU A 116 35.56 11.01 -36.67
CA GLU A 116 36.30 9.85 -37.19
C GLU A 116 36.06 8.56 -36.38
N ASN A 117 35.13 8.55 -35.43
CA ASN A 117 34.84 7.37 -34.60
C ASN A 117 34.11 6.29 -35.43
N ALA A 118 34.87 5.32 -35.94
CA ALA A 118 34.36 4.25 -36.80
C ALA A 118 33.26 3.40 -36.14
N LEU A 119 33.36 3.18 -34.82
CA LEU A 119 32.39 2.38 -34.07
C LEU A 119 31.04 3.09 -33.96
N ALA A 120 31.03 4.39 -33.70
CA ALA A 120 29.81 5.19 -33.67
C ALA A 120 29.19 5.36 -35.07
N GLN A 121 30.00 5.45 -36.13
CA GLN A 121 29.50 5.42 -37.52
C GLN A 121 28.79 4.10 -37.83
N GLN A 122 29.38 2.98 -37.42
CA GLN A 122 28.77 1.65 -37.58
C GLN A 122 27.47 1.53 -36.78
N GLY A 123 27.46 1.93 -35.50
CA GLY A 123 26.25 1.93 -34.66
C GLY A 123 25.13 2.79 -35.22
N LEU A 124 25.46 3.97 -35.75
CA LEU A 124 24.50 4.86 -36.43
C LEU A 124 23.92 4.22 -37.71
N ALA A 125 24.76 3.56 -38.51
CA ALA A 125 24.32 2.87 -39.72
C ALA A 125 23.43 1.67 -39.37
N GLU A 126 23.77 0.89 -38.35
CA GLU A 126 22.95 -0.22 -37.88
C GLU A 126 21.60 0.26 -37.34
N ALA A 127 21.59 1.29 -36.51
CA ALA A 127 20.35 1.91 -36.02
C ALA A 127 19.48 2.43 -37.17
N ALA A 128 20.08 3.04 -38.21
CA ALA A 128 19.37 3.49 -39.41
C ALA A 128 18.74 2.34 -40.20
N VAL A 129 19.47 1.24 -40.42
CA VAL A 129 18.94 0.06 -41.10
C VAL A 129 17.79 -0.57 -40.29
N ARG A 130 17.93 -0.68 -38.97
CA ARG A 130 16.88 -1.22 -38.09
C ARG A 130 15.62 -0.35 -38.03
N LEU A 131 15.77 0.98 -38.18
CA LEU A 131 14.65 1.90 -38.34
C LEU A 131 13.96 1.75 -39.70
N GLU A 132 14.72 1.53 -40.76
CA GLU A 132 14.17 1.31 -42.11
C GLU A 132 13.43 -0.04 -42.22
N VAL A 133 13.68 -0.98 -41.30
CA VAL A 133 12.97 -2.26 -41.16
C VAL A 133 11.71 -2.18 -40.29
N LYS A 134 11.41 -1.03 -39.63
CA LYS A 134 10.02 -0.75 -39.23
C LYS A 134 9.27 -0.37 -40.51
N PRO A 135 8.32 -1.18 -41.03
CA PRO A 135 7.43 -0.69 -42.07
C PRO A 135 6.67 0.50 -41.46
N THR A 136 7.08 1.71 -41.81
CA THR A 136 6.23 2.88 -41.62
C THR A 136 5.22 2.75 -42.74
N PRO A 137 3.93 2.45 -42.47
CA PRO A 137 2.98 2.43 -43.54
C PRO A 137 2.95 3.85 -44.12
N THR A 138 3.19 3.98 -45.43
CA THR A 138 2.94 5.25 -46.13
C THR A 138 1.50 5.66 -45.84
N SER A 139 1.22 6.95 -45.62
CA SER A 139 -0.12 7.47 -45.29
C SER A 139 -1.26 6.92 -46.19
N GLU A 140 -0.95 6.58 -47.44
CA GLU A 140 -1.87 5.93 -48.38
C GLU A 140 -2.26 4.48 -47.98
N ALA A 141 -1.32 3.72 -47.42
CA ALA A 141 -1.57 2.37 -46.90
C ALA A 141 -2.37 2.40 -45.60
N GLU A 142 -2.12 3.39 -44.72
CA GLU A 142 -2.93 3.60 -43.51
C GLU A 142 -4.37 3.99 -43.88
N GLN A 143 -4.56 4.94 -44.80
CA GLN A 143 -5.89 5.33 -45.28
C GLN A 143 -6.64 4.16 -45.92
N SER A 144 -5.96 3.33 -46.72
CA SER A 144 -6.56 2.14 -47.32
C SER A 144 -7.00 1.11 -46.28
N LEU A 145 -6.18 0.89 -45.24
CA LEU A 145 -6.49 -0.02 -44.14
C LEU A 145 -7.62 0.52 -43.26
N THR A 146 -7.64 1.81 -42.95
CA THR A 146 -8.70 2.47 -42.18
C THR A 146 -10.07 2.31 -42.86
N GLU A 147 -10.15 2.53 -44.18
CA GLU A 147 -11.40 2.32 -44.94
C GLU A 147 -11.83 0.85 -44.95
N GLN A 148 -10.89 -0.09 -45.12
CA GLN A 148 -11.19 -1.53 -45.08
C GLN A 148 -11.71 -1.97 -43.70
N LEU A 149 -11.09 -1.50 -42.62
CA LEU A 149 -11.54 -1.76 -41.25
C LEU A 149 -12.92 -1.15 -40.98
N TYR A 150 -13.19 0.04 -41.53
CA TYR A 150 -14.50 0.66 -41.39
C TYR A 150 -15.60 -0.16 -42.06
N GLU A 151 -15.38 -0.57 -43.30
CA GLU A 151 -16.33 -1.38 -44.07
C GLU A 151 -16.56 -2.76 -43.43
N GLN A 152 -15.49 -3.40 -42.94
CA GLN A 152 -15.58 -4.65 -42.19
C GLN A 152 -16.38 -4.47 -40.89
N ALA A 153 -16.09 -3.42 -40.12
CA ALA A 153 -16.76 -3.15 -38.85
C ALA A 153 -18.25 -2.84 -39.07
N ARG A 154 -18.59 -2.07 -40.10
CA ARG A 154 -19.98 -1.76 -40.45
C ARG A 154 -20.75 -3.02 -40.86
N ALA A 155 -20.16 -3.86 -41.72
CA ALA A 155 -20.81 -5.12 -42.11
C ALA A 155 -21.08 -6.02 -40.89
N ALA A 156 -20.07 -6.20 -40.02
CA ALA A 156 -20.23 -6.98 -38.78
C ALA A 156 -21.29 -6.36 -37.84
N TYR A 157 -21.36 -5.03 -37.77
CA TYR A 157 -22.36 -4.32 -36.97
C TYR A 157 -23.78 -4.54 -37.50
N GLU A 158 -23.96 -4.48 -38.82
CA GLU A 158 -25.25 -4.76 -39.48
C GLU A 158 -25.68 -6.22 -39.30
N ASP A 159 -24.71 -7.14 -39.32
CA ASP A 159 -24.91 -8.57 -39.05
C ASP A 159 -25.09 -8.90 -37.54
N GLN A 160 -25.02 -7.89 -36.66
CA GLN A 160 -25.07 -8.02 -35.20
C GLN A 160 -23.94 -8.90 -34.63
N ASP A 161 -22.85 -9.11 -35.37
CA ASP A 161 -21.61 -9.66 -34.84
C ASP A 161 -20.85 -8.56 -34.07
N TRP A 162 -21.35 -8.32 -32.86
CA TRP A 162 -20.86 -7.28 -31.97
C TRP A 162 -19.37 -7.42 -31.63
N THR A 163 -18.87 -8.66 -31.55
CA THR A 163 -17.48 -8.93 -31.20
C THR A 163 -16.52 -8.55 -32.32
N THR A 164 -16.85 -8.94 -33.55
CA THR A 164 -16.06 -8.58 -34.75
C THR A 164 -16.16 -7.08 -35.01
N ALA A 165 -17.35 -6.48 -34.89
CA ALA A 165 -17.55 -5.05 -35.06
C ALA A 165 -16.71 -4.24 -34.07
N ALA A 166 -16.79 -4.56 -32.77
CA ALA A 166 -16.02 -3.87 -31.74
C ALA A 166 -14.50 -4.01 -31.95
N GLY A 167 -14.04 -5.20 -32.34
CA GLY A 167 -12.63 -5.43 -32.65
C GLY A 167 -12.12 -4.58 -33.81
N ALA A 168 -12.87 -4.53 -34.91
CA ALA A 168 -12.50 -3.77 -36.10
C ALA A 168 -12.56 -2.24 -35.86
N PHE A 169 -13.59 -1.73 -35.17
CA PHE A 169 -13.65 -0.31 -34.80
C PHE A 169 -12.54 0.10 -33.82
N THR A 170 -12.17 -0.75 -32.86
CA THR A 170 -11.04 -0.47 -31.96
C THR A 170 -9.71 -0.42 -32.71
N GLN A 171 -9.48 -1.34 -33.66
CA GLN A 171 -8.29 -1.32 -34.52
C GLN A 171 -8.25 -0.08 -35.41
N LEU A 172 -9.40 0.30 -36.01
CA LEU A 172 -9.51 1.52 -36.81
C LEU A 172 -9.08 2.74 -36.00
N ARG A 173 -9.61 2.91 -34.77
CA ARG A 173 -9.25 4.04 -33.89
C ARG A 173 -7.80 4.03 -33.44
N ALA A 174 -7.17 2.86 -33.36
CA ALA A 174 -5.75 2.75 -33.06
C ALA A 174 -4.86 3.28 -34.21
N ILE A 175 -5.36 3.27 -35.44
CA ILE A 175 -4.67 3.76 -36.64
C ILE A 175 -5.00 5.24 -36.88
N ASP A 176 -6.29 5.59 -36.95
CA ASP A 176 -6.76 6.96 -37.19
C ASP A 176 -7.92 7.31 -36.24
N THR A 177 -7.62 8.14 -35.25
CA THR A 177 -8.59 8.58 -34.23
C THR A 177 -9.61 9.60 -34.77
N THR A 178 -9.35 10.21 -35.92
CA THR A 178 -10.15 11.29 -36.49
C THR A 178 -11.10 10.82 -37.60
N TYR A 179 -10.86 9.63 -38.16
CA TYR A 179 -11.68 9.04 -39.21
C TYR A 179 -13.12 8.81 -38.72
N ARG A 180 -14.07 9.57 -39.29
CA ARG A 180 -15.51 9.49 -38.99
C ARG A 180 -15.81 9.37 -37.49
N GLN A 181 -15.07 10.13 -36.68
CA GLN A 181 -14.97 9.95 -35.24
C GLN A 181 -16.31 9.70 -34.54
N THR A 182 -17.32 10.54 -34.78
CA THR A 182 -18.64 10.44 -34.14
C THR A 182 -19.37 9.15 -34.49
N GLU A 183 -19.37 8.75 -35.76
CA GLU A 183 -20.04 7.54 -36.26
C GLU A 183 -19.36 6.28 -35.71
N VAL A 184 -18.02 6.25 -35.77
CA VAL A 184 -17.21 5.14 -35.24
C VAL A 184 -17.38 5.00 -33.73
N GLU A 185 -17.35 6.09 -32.97
CA GLU A 185 -17.50 6.05 -31.51
C GLU A 185 -18.90 5.58 -31.10
N GLU A 186 -19.95 6.03 -31.79
CA GLU A 186 -21.32 5.60 -31.53
C GLU A 186 -21.52 4.11 -31.80
N MET A 187 -21.06 3.62 -32.96
CA MET A 187 -21.17 2.21 -33.34
C MET A 187 -20.28 1.32 -32.47
N LEU A 188 -19.06 1.76 -32.15
CA LEU A 188 -18.16 1.03 -31.25
C LEU A 188 -18.78 0.87 -29.86
N PHE A 189 -19.34 1.93 -29.28
CA PHE A 189 -20.02 1.84 -28.00
C PHE A 189 -21.16 0.81 -28.05
N THR A 190 -22.01 0.87 -29.09
CA THR A 190 -23.14 -0.06 -29.23
C THR A 190 -22.66 -1.50 -29.43
N ALA A 191 -21.60 -1.73 -30.20
CA ALA A 191 -21.01 -3.05 -30.37
C ALA A 191 -20.42 -3.58 -29.05
N LEU A 192 -19.63 -2.77 -28.33
CA LEU A 192 -19.06 -3.16 -27.03
C LEU A 192 -20.17 -3.45 -25.99
N TYR A 193 -21.20 -2.61 -25.95
CA TYR A 193 -22.35 -2.77 -25.06
C TYR A 193 -23.06 -4.11 -25.31
N ASN A 194 -23.46 -4.37 -26.56
CA ASN A 194 -24.21 -5.58 -26.89
C ASN A 194 -23.35 -6.85 -26.79
N ALA A 195 -22.08 -6.80 -27.17
CA ALA A 195 -21.14 -7.91 -26.94
C ALA A 195 -21.02 -8.22 -25.44
N GLY A 196 -20.86 -7.18 -24.63
CA GLY A 196 -20.75 -7.29 -23.17
C GLY A 196 -21.98 -7.96 -22.55
N MET A 197 -23.17 -7.46 -22.87
CA MET A 197 -24.43 -8.02 -22.39
C MET A 197 -24.65 -9.47 -22.84
N ALA A 198 -24.37 -9.78 -24.11
CA ALA A 198 -24.48 -11.14 -24.63
C ALA A 198 -23.55 -12.13 -23.90
N PHE A 199 -22.29 -11.75 -23.66
CA PHE A 199 -21.37 -12.58 -22.88
C PHE A 199 -21.81 -12.74 -21.41
N LEU A 200 -22.40 -11.71 -20.81
CA LEU A 200 -22.98 -11.83 -19.48
C LEU A 200 -24.21 -12.74 -19.43
N GLU A 201 -24.90 -12.98 -20.54
CA GLU A 201 -26.01 -13.93 -20.63
C GLU A 201 -25.51 -15.37 -20.88
N GLU A 202 -24.47 -15.54 -21.72
CA GLU A 202 -23.90 -16.84 -22.12
C GLU A 202 -22.83 -17.41 -21.15
N ASP A 203 -22.80 -16.96 -19.90
CA ASP A 203 -21.81 -17.32 -18.85
C ASP A 203 -20.34 -16.96 -19.16
N GLY A 204 -20.08 -16.16 -20.19
CA GLY A 204 -18.77 -15.58 -20.49
C GLY A 204 -18.45 -14.34 -19.65
N LEU A 205 -18.56 -14.43 -18.32
CA LEU A 205 -18.60 -13.27 -17.41
C LEU A 205 -17.41 -12.31 -17.56
N GLU A 206 -16.19 -12.82 -17.61
CA GLU A 206 -14.96 -12.03 -17.71
C GLU A 206 -14.92 -11.26 -19.02
N LYS A 207 -15.34 -11.91 -20.12
CA LYS A 207 -15.46 -11.24 -21.43
C LYS A 207 -16.55 -10.19 -21.38
N GLY A 208 -17.70 -10.49 -20.79
CA GLY A 208 -18.81 -9.55 -20.65
C GLY A 208 -18.40 -8.30 -19.87
N ILE A 209 -17.74 -8.47 -18.72
CA ILE A 209 -17.17 -7.37 -17.92
C ILE A 209 -16.16 -6.57 -18.75
N PHE A 210 -15.25 -7.24 -19.46
CA PHE A 210 -14.22 -6.59 -20.29
C PHE A 210 -14.81 -5.73 -21.41
N TYR A 211 -15.85 -6.20 -22.10
CA TYR A 211 -16.51 -5.42 -23.14
C TYR A 211 -17.27 -4.22 -22.56
N LEU A 212 -17.98 -4.39 -21.43
CA LEU A 212 -18.66 -3.28 -20.75
C LEU A 212 -17.68 -2.26 -20.17
N ASP A 213 -16.49 -2.68 -19.72
CA ASP A 213 -15.40 -1.79 -19.27
C ASP A 213 -14.85 -0.92 -20.39
N GLN A 214 -14.75 -1.47 -21.59
CA GLN A 214 -14.38 -0.65 -22.75
C GLN A 214 -15.52 0.30 -23.15
N ALA A 215 -16.78 -0.14 -23.07
CA ALA A 215 -17.92 0.71 -23.38
C ALA A 215 -18.03 1.91 -22.43
N VAL A 216 -17.84 1.70 -21.11
CA VAL A 216 -17.93 2.78 -20.10
C VAL A 216 -16.84 3.84 -20.27
N ALA A 217 -15.70 3.48 -20.86
CA ALA A 217 -14.63 4.42 -21.19
C ALA A 217 -14.99 5.38 -22.33
N LEU A 218 -15.99 5.03 -23.16
CA LEU A 218 -16.50 5.90 -24.23
C LEU A 218 -17.67 6.74 -23.73
N ARG A 219 -18.67 6.10 -23.12
CA ARG A 219 -19.88 6.76 -22.62
C ARG A 219 -20.42 6.04 -21.39
N PRO A 220 -21.17 6.72 -20.50
CA PRO A 220 -21.81 6.05 -19.37
C PRO A 220 -22.75 4.91 -19.81
N LEU A 221 -22.67 3.78 -19.11
CA LEU A 221 -23.62 2.67 -19.25
C LEU A 221 -24.95 3.01 -18.58
N ASP A 222 -26.04 2.42 -19.05
CA ASP A 222 -27.31 2.47 -18.33
C ASP A 222 -27.31 1.61 -17.06
N ALA A 223 -28.34 1.79 -16.23
CA ALA A 223 -28.43 1.15 -14.93
C ALA A 223 -28.46 -0.38 -14.99
N GLU A 224 -29.02 -0.97 -16.05
CA GLU A 224 -29.11 -2.42 -16.18
C GLU A 224 -27.74 -3.02 -16.46
N ALA A 225 -27.02 -2.49 -17.44
CA ALA A 225 -25.67 -2.96 -17.75
C ALA A 225 -24.70 -2.76 -16.57
N VAL A 226 -24.82 -1.64 -15.84
CA VAL A 226 -24.05 -1.42 -14.60
C VAL A 226 -24.35 -2.49 -13.56
N ASN A 227 -25.64 -2.81 -13.34
CA ASN A 227 -26.05 -3.82 -12.38
C ASN A 227 -25.54 -5.22 -12.76
N GLN A 228 -25.75 -5.64 -14.02
CA GLN A 228 -25.31 -6.95 -14.50
C GLN A 228 -23.79 -7.11 -14.42
N ARG A 229 -23.04 -6.08 -14.83
CA ARG A 229 -21.57 -6.05 -14.71
C ARG A 229 -21.12 -6.20 -13.26
N ASN A 230 -21.75 -5.48 -12.34
CA ASN A 230 -21.38 -5.53 -10.92
C ASN A 230 -21.70 -6.89 -10.29
N LEU A 231 -22.83 -7.50 -10.63
CA LEU A 231 -23.18 -8.85 -10.19
C LEU A 231 -22.18 -9.87 -10.74
N ALA A 232 -21.84 -9.79 -12.02
CA ALA A 232 -20.86 -10.65 -12.66
C ALA A 232 -19.49 -10.54 -12.00
N ALA A 233 -19.02 -9.31 -11.71
CA ALA A 233 -17.73 -9.07 -11.08
C ALA A 233 -17.67 -9.60 -9.64
N ARG A 234 -18.73 -9.44 -8.85
CA ARG A 234 -18.81 -9.99 -7.49
C ARG A 234 -18.82 -11.51 -7.49
N TYR A 235 -19.58 -12.11 -8.41
CA TYR A 235 -19.64 -13.54 -8.59
C TYR A 235 -18.27 -14.11 -8.99
N GLN A 236 -17.63 -13.53 -10.01
CA GLN A 236 -16.27 -13.88 -10.43
C GLN A 236 -15.25 -13.73 -9.30
N SER A 237 -15.35 -12.65 -8.52
CA SER A 237 -14.50 -12.46 -7.34
C SER A 237 -14.67 -13.58 -6.32
N ALA A 238 -15.90 -14.05 -6.08
CA ALA A 238 -16.15 -15.16 -5.18
C ALA A 238 -15.58 -16.48 -5.72
N LEU A 239 -15.73 -16.74 -7.03
CA LEU A 239 -15.19 -17.93 -7.67
C LEU A 239 -13.65 -17.96 -7.70
N GLY A 240 -13.00 -16.80 -7.70
CA GLY A 240 -11.53 -16.72 -7.63
C GLY A 240 -10.93 -17.33 -6.35
N PHE A 241 -11.71 -17.45 -5.27
CA PHE A 241 -11.28 -18.10 -4.03
C PHE A 241 -11.74 -19.56 -3.92
N TRP A 242 -12.57 -20.04 -4.86
CA TRP A 242 -13.11 -21.40 -4.82
C TRP A 242 -11.99 -22.45 -4.84
N GLY A 243 -11.98 -23.35 -3.85
CA GLY A 243 -10.95 -24.40 -3.74
C GLY A 243 -9.56 -23.89 -3.34
N VAL A 244 -9.39 -22.59 -3.10
CA VAL A 244 -8.13 -21.97 -2.68
C VAL A 244 -8.25 -21.45 -1.26
N ASP A 245 -9.32 -20.68 -1.00
CA ASP A 245 -9.63 -20.09 0.30
C ASP A 245 -11.15 -20.16 0.50
N TRP A 246 -11.57 -21.22 1.17
CA TRP A 246 -12.99 -21.49 1.38
C TRP A 246 -13.66 -20.44 2.27
N GLU A 247 -12.94 -19.86 3.24
CA GLU A 247 -13.48 -18.80 4.11
C GLU A 247 -13.84 -17.56 3.27
N GLN A 248 -12.90 -17.10 2.44
CA GLN A 248 -13.12 -15.94 1.58
C GLN A 248 -14.17 -16.20 0.50
N ALA A 249 -14.21 -17.42 -0.06
CA ALA A 249 -15.25 -17.81 -1.01
C ALA A 249 -16.65 -17.74 -0.36
N VAL A 250 -16.81 -18.27 0.86
CA VAL A 250 -18.07 -18.22 1.61
C VAL A 250 -18.48 -16.78 1.90
N VAL A 251 -17.59 -15.94 2.44
CA VAL A 251 -17.90 -14.54 2.76
C VAL A 251 -18.42 -13.79 1.53
N LYS A 252 -17.74 -13.92 0.39
CA LYS A 252 -18.15 -13.24 -0.85
C LYS A 252 -19.46 -13.77 -1.42
N LEU A 253 -19.69 -15.08 -1.32
CA LEU A 253 -20.96 -15.68 -1.73
C LEU A 253 -22.10 -15.29 -0.79
N GLU A 254 -21.87 -15.13 0.52
CA GLU A 254 -22.87 -14.64 1.48
C GLU A 254 -23.30 -13.20 1.15
N GLU A 255 -22.34 -12.30 0.87
CA GLU A 255 -22.61 -10.92 0.45
C GLU A 255 -23.43 -10.86 -0.86
N LEU A 256 -23.05 -11.69 -1.84
CA LEU A 256 -23.75 -11.76 -3.11
C LEU A 256 -25.15 -12.37 -2.93
N TYR A 257 -25.29 -13.42 -2.13
CA TYR A 257 -26.58 -14.06 -1.85
C TYR A 257 -27.55 -13.12 -1.14
N ALA A 258 -27.06 -12.30 -0.21
CA ALA A 258 -27.89 -11.33 0.52
C ALA A 258 -28.54 -10.28 -0.40
N SER A 259 -27.87 -9.93 -1.50
CA SER A 259 -28.34 -8.91 -2.46
C SER A 259 -29.00 -9.49 -3.70
N ALA A 260 -28.56 -10.66 -4.18
CA ALA A 260 -29.03 -11.28 -5.41
C ALA A 260 -29.09 -12.83 -5.28
N PRO A 261 -30.04 -13.36 -4.48
CA PRO A 261 -30.09 -14.80 -4.16
C PRO A 261 -30.37 -15.70 -5.36
N ASN A 262 -31.04 -15.16 -6.39
CA ASN A 262 -31.38 -15.87 -7.62
C ASN A 262 -30.39 -15.60 -8.76
N TYR A 263 -29.28 -14.91 -8.49
CA TYR A 263 -28.27 -14.69 -9.51
C TYR A 263 -27.57 -16.02 -9.82
N ARG A 264 -27.85 -16.57 -11.00
CA ARG A 264 -27.27 -17.83 -11.46
C ARG A 264 -27.45 -18.95 -10.44
N ASP A 265 -26.34 -19.58 -10.05
CA ASP A 265 -26.24 -20.71 -9.13
C ASP A 265 -25.67 -20.29 -7.77
N VAL A 266 -25.74 -18.99 -7.40
CA VAL A 266 -25.21 -18.46 -6.13
C VAL A 266 -25.73 -19.22 -4.92
N PHE A 267 -27.04 -19.53 -4.88
CA PHE A 267 -27.62 -20.34 -3.81
C PHE A 267 -26.92 -21.70 -3.66
N SER A 268 -26.81 -22.46 -4.76
CA SER A 268 -26.15 -23.76 -4.75
C SER A 268 -24.66 -23.65 -4.45
N ARG A 269 -23.98 -22.62 -4.96
CA ARG A 269 -22.56 -22.39 -4.69
C ARG A 269 -22.29 -22.03 -3.25
N LEU A 270 -23.11 -21.19 -2.64
CA LEU A 270 -22.96 -20.86 -1.23
C LEU A 270 -23.17 -22.07 -0.33
N TYR A 271 -24.17 -22.91 -0.64
CA TYR A 271 -24.36 -24.19 0.05
C TYR A 271 -23.13 -25.09 -0.06
N GLN A 272 -22.64 -25.31 -1.28
CA GLN A 272 -21.47 -26.14 -1.54
C GLN A 272 -20.20 -25.57 -0.89
N ALA A 273 -19.97 -24.26 -0.96
CA ALA A 273 -18.83 -23.62 -0.32
C ALA A 273 -18.82 -23.78 1.20
N ASN A 274 -19.98 -23.69 1.87
CA ASN A 274 -20.07 -23.94 3.31
C ASN A 274 -19.80 -25.42 3.66
N LEU A 275 -20.26 -26.35 2.81
CA LEU A 275 -19.99 -27.77 2.98
C LEU A 275 -18.50 -28.08 2.85
N GLU A 276 -17.88 -27.64 1.75
CA GLU A 276 -16.45 -27.84 1.48
C GLU A 276 -15.57 -27.13 2.50
N TYR A 277 -15.98 -25.95 2.98
CA TYR A 277 -15.29 -25.26 4.07
C TYR A 277 -15.34 -26.06 5.37
N GLY A 278 -16.51 -26.60 5.72
CA GLY A 278 -16.68 -27.47 6.88
C GLY A 278 -15.84 -28.75 6.77
N ASP A 279 -15.79 -29.36 5.59
CA ASP A 279 -14.99 -30.56 5.31
C ASP A 279 -13.49 -30.24 5.46
N TYR A 280 -13.02 -29.13 4.87
CA TYR A 280 -11.65 -28.66 5.02
C TYR A 280 -11.25 -28.46 6.49
N LEU A 281 -12.09 -27.81 7.29
CA LEU A 281 -11.84 -27.57 8.71
C LEU A 281 -11.86 -28.88 9.52
N ALA A 282 -12.76 -29.80 9.21
CA ALA A 282 -12.81 -31.10 9.87
C ALA A 282 -11.54 -31.91 9.58
N ASP A 283 -11.04 -31.88 8.34
CA ASP A 283 -9.83 -32.57 7.91
C ASP A 283 -8.57 -31.98 8.56
N THR A 284 -8.53 -30.68 8.85
CA THR A 284 -7.44 -30.04 9.60
C THR A 284 -7.56 -30.21 11.12
N GLY A 285 -8.65 -30.83 11.59
CA GLY A 285 -8.92 -31.08 13.01
C GLY A 285 -9.63 -29.92 13.73
N GLU A 286 -9.99 -28.86 13.02
CA GLU A 286 -10.72 -27.70 13.53
C GLU A 286 -12.24 -27.98 13.58
N MET A 287 -12.64 -28.85 14.51
CA MET A 287 -14.01 -29.36 14.59
C MET A 287 -15.07 -28.32 15.00
N CYS A 288 -14.71 -27.34 15.84
CA CYS A 288 -15.65 -26.29 16.26
C CYS A 288 -16.04 -25.34 15.11
N PRO A 289 -15.12 -24.75 14.34
CA PRO A 289 -15.51 -23.95 13.18
C PRO A 289 -16.13 -24.82 12.07
N ALA A 290 -15.75 -26.10 11.95
CA ALA A 290 -16.41 -27.03 11.01
C ALA A 290 -17.91 -27.18 11.32
N GLU A 291 -18.28 -27.37 12.59
CA GLU A 291 -19.68 -27.41 13.04
C GLU A 291 -20.45 -26.16 12.58
N ALA A 292 -19.87 -24.98 12.78
CA ALA A 292 -20.50 -23.72 12.38
C ALA A 292 -20.69 -23.62 10.86
N ALA A 293 -19.71 -24.06 10.06
CA ALA A 293 -19.79 -24.09 8.60
C ALA A 293 -20.89 -25.05 8.11
N TYR A 294 -20.97 -26.28 8.64
CA TYR A 294 -22.06 -27.20 8.31
C TYR A 294 -23.43 -26.66 8.73
N THR A 295 -23.52 -26.01 9.89
CA THR A 295 -24.75 -25.34 10.35
C THR A 295 -25.19 -24.25 9.38
N LYS A 296 -24.25 -23.48 8.79
CA LYS A 296 -24.57 -22.52 7.73
C LYS A 296 -25.09 -23.21 6.46
N ALA A 297 -24.47 -24.31 6.02
CA ALA A 297 -24.97 -25.09 4.88
C ALA A 297 -26.41 -25.61 5.11
N LEU A 298 -26.69 -26.13 6.30
CA LEU A 298 -28.00 -26.68 6.67
C LEU A 298 -29.12 -25.64 6.76
N ARG A 299 -28.79 -24.35 6.98
CA ARG A 299 -29.76 -23.25 6.89
C ARG A 299 -30.22 -22.99 5.46
N LEU A 300 -29.39 -23.33 4.47
CA LEU A 300 -29.71 -23.16 3.05
C LEU A 300 -30.47 -24.37 2.51
N SER A 301 -29.99 -25.58 2.82
CA SER A 301 -30.64 -26.81 2.39
C SER A 301 -30.47 -27.91 3.44
N SER A 302 -31.57 -28.60 3.77
CA SER A 302 -31.54 -29.73 4.69
C SER A 302 -30.98 -30.97 3.99
N ASP A 303 -29.89 -31.52 4.52
CA ASP A 303 -29.26 -32.74 4.04
C ASP A 303 -28.89 -33.65 5.23
N PRO A 304 -29.42 -34.89 5.33
CA PRO A 304 -29.11 -35.82 6.41
C PRO A 304 -27.64 -36.17 6.55
N GLN A 305 -26.87 -36.21 5.46
CA GLN A 305 -25.43 -36.50 5.48
C GLN A 305 -24.65 -35.32 6.09
N VAL A 306 -25.02 -34.09 5.74
CA VAL A 306 -24.41 -32.89 6.31
C VAL A 306 -24.80 -32.71 7.78
N GLU A 307 -26.04 -33.05 8.15
CA GLU A 307 -26.50 -33.09 9.55
C GLU A 307 -25.69 -34.08 10.40
N GLN A 308 -25.32 -35.23 9.83
CA GLN A 308 -24.43 -36.19 10.48
C GLN A 308 -23.04 -35.59 10.70
N LYS A 309 -22.41 -35.05 9.64
CA LYS A 309 -21.10 -34.37 9.74
C LYS A 309 -21.09 -33.26 10.79
N ARG A 310 -22.12 -32.42 10.82
CA ARG A 310 -22.31 -31.37 11.83
C ARG A 310 -22.34 -31.94 13.24
N THR A 311 -23.08 -33.02 13.47
CA THR A 311 -23.20 -33.65 14.79
C THR A 311 -21.88 -34.27 15.26
N GLU A 312 -21.15 -34.92 14.35
CA GLU A 312 -19.82 -35.49 14.63
C GLU A 312 -18.82 -34.38 14.99
N ALA A 313 -18.79 -33.30 14.20
CA ALA A 313 -17.97 -32.12 14.49
C ALA A 313 -18.33 -31.47 15.83
N ALA A 314 -19.63 -31.32 16.14
CA ALA A 314 -20.11 -30.78 17.42
C ALA A 314 -19.65 -31.65 18.61
N GLN A 315 -19.76 -32.97 18.51
CA GLN A 315 -19.32 -33.88 19.56
C GLN A 315 -17.81 -33.81 19.77
N ALA A 316 -17.02 -33.78 18.70
CA ALA A 316 -15.57 -33.63 18.78
C ALA A 316 -15.16 -32.27 19.37
N CYS A 317 -15.87 -31.20 19.00
CA CYS A 317 -15.68 -29.86 19.56
C CYS A 317 -15.87 -29.83 21.09
N LEU A 318 -16.88 -30.54 21.61
CA LEU A 318 -17.14 -30.61 23.06
C LEU A 318 -16.05 -31.36 23.86
N VAL A 319 -15.30 -32.26 23.21
CA VAL A 319 -14.27 -33.09 23.85
C VAL A 319 -12.87 -32.47 23.74
N ALA A 320 -12.69 -31.48 22.85
CA ALA A 320 -11.43 -30.75 22.72
C ALA A 320 -11.11 -29.97 24.00
N THR A 321 -10.16 -30.46 24.80
CA THR A 321 -9.57 -29.69 25.90
C THR A 321 -8.72 -28.57 25.32
N PRO A 322 -8.91 -27.30 25.71
CA PRO A 322 -8.08 -26.20 25.20
C PRO A 322 -6.63 -26.44 25.61
N VAL A 323 -5.77 -26.76 24.65
CA VAL A 323 -4.32 -26.70 24.85
C VAL A 323 -3.94 -25.22 24.68
N PRO A 324 -3.39 -24.55 25.71
CA PRO A 324 -2.95 -23.17 25.57
C PRO A 324 -1.79 -23.13 24.56
N LEU A 325 -1.98 -22.41 23.45
CA LEU A 325 -0.87 -22.00 22.60
C LEU A 325 -0.09 -20.90 23.34
N GLU A 326 1.22 -21.11 23.55
CA GLU A 326 2.09 -20.05 24.07
C GLU A 326 2.14 -18.91 23.04
N GLY A 327 1.61 -17.75 23.42
CA GLY A 327 1.71 -16.52 22.65
C GLY A 327 0.49 -16.14 21.80
N SER A 328 -0.58 -16.94 21.76
CA SER A 328 -1.86 -16.47 21.19
C SER A 328 -2.71 -15.83 22.29
N GLN A 329 -3.17 -14.59 22.09
CA GLN A 329 -4.21 -14.02 22.92
C GLN A 329 -5.42 -14.99 22.94
N PRO A 330 -6.00 -15.28 24.10
CA PRO A 330 -7.09 -16.24 24.21
C PRO A 330 -8.24 -15.77 23.33
N ILE A 331 -8.56 -16.55 22.29
CA ILE A 331 -9.88 -16.50 21.67
C ILE A 331 -10.83 -16.96 22.77
N LEU A 332 -11.56 -16.00 23.35
CA LEU A 332 -12.59 -16.28 24.34
C LEU A 332 -13.71 -17.06 23.63
N THR A 333 -13.60 -18.39 23.66
CA THR A 333 -14.74 -19.27 23.33
C THR A 333 -15.93 -18.86 24.19
N PRO A 334 -17.14 -18.79 23.62
CA PRO A 334 -18.35 -18.40 24.34
C PRO A 334 -18.70 -19.45 25.39
N GLN A 335 -18.12 -19.35 26.59
CA GLN A 335 -18.60 -20.08 27.75
C GLN A 335 -19.70 -19.24 28.41
N PRO A 336 -20.89 -19.82 28.65
CA PRO A 336 -21.93 -19.12 29.41
C PRO A 336 -21.38 -18.79 30.80
N ILE A 337 -21.37 -17.50 31.15
CA ILE A 337 -20.89 -17.06 32.45
C ILE A 337 -21.93 -17.45 33.50
N PRO A 338 -21.58 -18.26 34.53
CA PRO A 338 -22.52 -18.66 35.56
C PRO A 338 -23.19 -17.44 36.22
N GLY A 339 -24.52 -17.37 36.16
CA GLY A 339 -25.31 -16.26 36.68
C GLY A 339 -25.60 -15.11 35.71
N PHE A 340 -25.00 -15.11 34.52
CA PHE A 340 -25.29 -14.13 33.47
C PHE A 340 -26.33 -14.67 32.47
N THR A 341 -27.57 -14.80 32.94
CA THR A 341 -28.64 -15.45 32.17
C THR A 341 -29.52 -14.50 31.36
N VAL A 342 -29.36 -13.18 31.55
CA VAL A 342 -30.15 -12.16 30.86
C VAL A 342 -29.31 -10.92 30.55
N GLY A 343 -29.62 -10.29 29.42
CA GLY A 343 -29.03 -9.02 29.02
C GLY A 343 -27.70 -9.15 28.28
N ARG A 344 -26.94 -8.06 28.33
CA ARG A 344 -25.67 -7.86 27.64
C ARG A 344 -24.77 -6.94 28.45
N LEU A 345 -23.46 -7.12 28.32
CA LEU A 345 -22.42 -6.34 28.98
C LEU A 345 -21.48 -5.81 27.91
N ALA A 346 -21.05 -4.55 28.01
CA ALA A 346 -19.95 -4.04 27.21
C ALA A 346 -18.78 -3.75 28.17
N TYR A 347 -17.58 -4.22 27.84
CA TYR A 347 -16.41 -4.08 28.70
C TYR A 347 -15.13 -3.87 27.87
N PRO A 348 -14.26 -2.93 28.28
CA PRO A 348 -12.95 -2.76 27.68
C PRO A 348 -11.95 -3.78 28.22
N VAL A 349 -11.09 -4.29 27.34
CA VAL A 349 -9.98 -5.20 27.67
C VAL A 349 -8.68 -4.50 27.29
N TYR A 350 -7.74 -4.39 28.23
CA TYR A 350 -6.47 -3.74 27.96
C TYR A 350 -5.65 -4.56 26.97
N ASN A 351 -5.21 -3.93 25.88
CA ASN A 351 -4.33 -4.51 24.89
C ASN A 351 -2.91 -3.98 25.11
N SER A 352 -2.00 -4.85 25.57
CA SER A 352 -0.62 -4.49 25.86
C SER A 352 0.23 -4.21 24.62
N GLU A 353 -0.19 -4.67 23.44
CA GLU A 353 0.52 -4.45 22.18
C GLU A 353 0.25 -3.05 21.64
N THR A 354 -1.00 -2.58 21.70
CA THR A 354 -1.39 -1.25 21.22
C THR A 354 -1.28 -0.17 22.29
N GLY A 355 -1.26 -0.56 23.57
CA GLY A 355 -1.29 0.36 24.71
C GLY A 355 -2.67 0.99 24.96
N PHE A 356 -3.69 0.57 24.20
CA PHE A 356 -5.07 1.01 24.34
C PHE A 356 -5.97 -0.14 24.83
N TYR A 357 -7.27 0.11 24.91
CA TYR A 357 -8.26 -0.92 25.23
C TYR A 357 -8.97 -1.35 23.95
N ASP A 358 -9.32 -2.63 23.86
CA ASP A 358 -10.25 -3.14 22.86
C ASP A 358 -11.60 -3.38 23.53
N LEU A 359 -12.68 -3.02 22.85
CA LEU A 359 -14.01 -3.01 23.42
C LEU A 359 -14.78 -4.27 22.99
N PHE A 360 -15.38 -4.98 23.96
CA PHE A 360 -16.12 -6.22 23.72
C PHE A 360 -17.55 -6.15 24.25
N ALA A 361 -18.48 -6.80 23.55
CA ALA A 361 -19.84 -7.10 23.97
C ALA A 361 -19.92 -8.56 24.39
N LEU A 362 -20.45 -8.84 25.58
CA LEU A 362 -20.83 -10.17 26.06
C LEU A 362 -22.35 -10.25 26.15
N TYR A 363 -22.93 -11.32 25.58
CA TYR A 363 -24.35 -11.61 25.61
C TYR A 363 -24.65 -12.78 26.54
N ALA A 364 -25.87 -12.84 27.07
CA ALA A 364 -26.30 -13.89 28.00
C ALA A 364 -26.23 -15.31 27.44
N ASN A 365 -26.23 -15.47 26.11
CA ASN A 365 -26.01 -16.75 25.43
C ASN A 365 -24.52 -17.17 25.40
N GLY A 366 -23.62 -16.41 26.04
CA GLY A 366 -22.18 -16.64 26.06
C GLY A 366 -21.44 -15.99 24.89
N GLN A 367 -22.14 -15.46 23.88
CA GLN A 367 -21.51 -14.85 22.70
C GLN A 367 -20.69 -13.62 23.10
N ILE A 368 -19.45 -13.54 22.60
CA ILE A 368 -18.58 -12.38 22.76
C ILE A 368 -18.30 -11.81 21.36
N LEU A 369 -18.61 -10.54 21.16
CA LEU A 369 -18.32 -9.80 19.93
C LEU A 369 -17.35 -8.67 20.24
N ARG A 370 -16.34 -8.47 19.40
CA ARG A 370 -15.50 -7.27 19.49
C ARG A 370 -16.24 -6.11 18.85
N ILE A 371 -16.51 -5.07 19.65
CA ILE A 371 -17.23 -3.86 19.26
C ILE A 371 -16.31 -2.95 18.44
N ALA A 372 -15.09 -2.70 18.92
CA ALA A 372 -14.12 -1.81 18.30
C ALA A 372 -12.71 -2.04 18.87
N ASN A 373 -11.68 -1.75 18.07
CA ASN A 373 -10.30 -1.68 18.55
C ASN A 373 -9.99 -0.27 19.06
N ASN A 374 -9.07 -0.14 20.02
CA ASN A 374 -8.66 1.16 20.58
C ASN A 374 -9.86 2.00 21.07
N ALA A 375 -10.78 1.36 21.79
CA ALA A 375 -12.04 1.94 22.23
C ALA A 375 -12.28 1.69 23.72
N ASP A 376 -12.90 2.66 24.39
CA ASP A 376 -13.32 2.52 25.78
C ASP A 376 -14.61 3.31 26.09
N GLN A 377 -15.02 3.28 27.36
CA GLN A 377 -16.19 4.03 27.87
C GLN A 377 -17.50 3.70 27.12
N PRO A 378 -17.91 2.42 27.07
CA PRO A 378 -19.12 2.02 26.37
C PRO A 378 -20.39 2.43 27.11
N TRP A 379 -21.44 2.72 26.34
CA TRP A 379 -22.79 2.90 26.84
C TRP A 379 -23.83 2.32 25.87
N TRP A 380 -24.71 1.45 26.37
CA TRP A 380 -25.74 0.83 25.56
C TRP A 380 -26.90 1.78 25.31
N GLU A 381 -27.32 1.89 24.06
CA GLU A 381 -28.58 2.50 23.70
C GLU A 381 -29.75 1.57 24.06
N TRP A 382 -30.83 2.19 24.53
CA TRP A 382 -32.02 1.48 24.97
C TRP A 382 -32.83 0.99 23.76
N GLY A 383 -33.23 -0.29 23.79
CA GLY A 383 -34.16 -0.87 22.82
C GLY A 383 -33.59 -1.24 21.44
N THR A 384 -32.40 -0.77 21.06
CA THR A 384 -31.86 -0.96 19.69
C THR A 384 -30.71 -1.96 19.60
N GLY A 385 -29.89 -2.10 20.65
CA GLY A 385 -28.66 -2.90 20.54
C GLY A 385 -27.41 -2.14 20.15
N ARG A 386 -27.50 -0.84 19.88
CA ARG A 386 -26.31 -0.06 19.58
C ARG A 386 -25.53 0.28 20.85
N VAL A 387 -24.21 0.38 20.70
CA VAL A 387 -23.29 0.89 21.72
C VAL A 387 -22.66 2.16 21.22
N ILE A 388 -22.69 3.19 22.05
CA ILE A 388 -21.82 4.36 21.91
C ILE A 388 -20.56 4.15 22.73
N TYR A 389 -19.43 4.63 22.23
CA TYR A 389 -18.14 4.47 22.89
C TYR A 389 -17.19 5.60 22.48
N ARG A 390 -16.12 5.76 23.25
CA ARG A 390 -15.02 6.67 22.89
C ARG A 390 -14.02 5.91 22.02
N ASP A 391 -13.79 6.44 20.83
CA ASP A 391 -12.69 6.02 19.95
C ASP A 391 -11.41 6.78 20.34
N ARG A 392 -10.41 6.05 20.81
CA ARG A 392 -9.13 6.58 21.28
C ARG A 392 -8.19 6.94 20.13
N LEU A 393 -8.37 6.33 18.97
CA LEU A 393 -7.55 6.60 17.79
C LEU A 393 -8.10 7.81 17.03
N GLY A 394 -9.42 7.85 16.84
CA GLY A 394 -10.12 8.96 16.19
C GLY A 394 -10.37 10.18 17.08
N ASN A 395 -10.09 10.10 18.40
CA ASN A 395 -10.44 11.12 19.40
C ASN A 395 -11.90 11.59 19.29
N ALA A 396 -12.80 10.64 19.07
CA ALA A 396 -14.19 10.88 18.73
C ALA A 396 -15.12 10.00 19.58
N ILE A 397 -16.43 10.25 19.44
CA ILE A 397 -17.47 9.35 19.93
C ILE A 397 -18.08 8.68 18.71
N ALA A 398 -18.13 7.36 18.74
CA ALA A 398 -18.71 6.53 17.69
C ALA A 398 -19.84 5.68 18.26
N MET A 399 -20.72 5.24 17.37
CA MET A 399 -21.81 4.30 17.64
C MET A 399 -21.67 3.09 16.74
N VAL A 400 -21.96 1.90 17.24
CA VAL A 400 -21.97 0.69 16.41
C VAL A 400 -23.04 -0.29 16.90
N LEU A 401 -23.63 -1.04 15.98
CA LEU A 401 -24.34 -2.28 16.31
C LEU A 401 -23.31 -3.41 16.28
N PRO A 402 -22.99 -4.08 17.41
CA PRO A 402 -21.89 -5.05 17.47
C PRO A 402 -22.00 -6.20 16.47
N GLU A 403 -23.21 -6.57 16.07
CA GLU A 403 -23.51 -7.61 15.08
C GLU A 403 -23.21 -7.17 13.64
N GLU A 404 -23.25 -5.87 13.34
CA GLU A 404 -22.95 -5.31 12.01
C GLU A 404 -21.46 -4.93 11.86
N GLY A 405 -20.81 -4.55 12.97
CA GLY A 405 -19.37 -4.24 13.00
C GLY A 405 -18.94 -2.96 12.27
N VAL A 406 -19.87 -2.19 11.70
CA VAL A 406 -19.56 -0.92 11.00
C VAL A 406 -19.82 0.28 11.91
N PRO A 407 -18.79 0.98 12.40
CA PRO A 407 -18.98 2.11 13.30
C PRO A 407 -19.42 3.39 12.56
N GLN A 408 -20.44 4.05 13.10
CA GLN A 408 -20.90 5.37 12.70
C GLN A 408 -20.31 6.45 13.62
N PRO A 409 -19.51 7.41 13.11
CA PRO A 409 -19.04 8.53 13.91
C PRO A 409 -20.22 9.47 14.24
N LEU A 410 -20.36 9.85 15.51
CA LEU A 410 -21.43 10.76 15.96
C LEU A 410 -20.97 12.21 16.11
N SER A 411 -19.66 12.45 16.09
CA SER A 411 -19.12 13.81 16.20
C SER A 411 -17.73 13.94 15.60
N ALA A 412 -17.37 15.17 15.22
CA ALA A 412 -16.02 15.51 14.78
C ALA A 412 -15.05 15.57 15.98
N SER A 413 -13.84 15.09 15.73
CA SER A 413 -12.70 14.90 16.64
C SER A 413 -12.44 16.05 17.61
N ASP A 414 -12.61 15.82 18.92
CA ASP A 414 -12.14 16.75 19.96
C ASP A 414 -12.18 16.17 21.39
N HIS A 415 -11.19 15.34 21.79
CA HIS A 415 -10.93 14.91 23.19
C HIS A 415 -12.15 14.52 24.07
N ARG A 416 -13.24 14.06 23.46
CA ARG A 416 -14.52 13.82 24.14
C ARG A 416 -14.47 12.52 24.94
N SER A 417 -15.06 12.53 26.12
CA SER A 417 -15.04 11.41 27.07
C SER A 417 -16.38 11.20 27.74
N TRP A 418 -16.58 9.99 28.28
CA TRP A 418 -17.75 9.54 29.02
C TRP A 418 -19.07 9.80 28.28
N PRO A 419 -19.23 9.26 27.05
CA PRO A 419 -20.45 9.46 26.30
C PRO A 419 -21.61 8.74 26.98
N THR A 420 -22.76 9.41 27.09
CA THR A 420 -23.99 8.86 27.68
C THR A 420 -25.19 9.27 26.84
N LEU A 421 -26.08 8.34 26.49
CA LEU A 421 -27.30 8.64 25.73
C LEU A 421 -28.50 8.88 26.64
N SER A 422 -29.40 9.77 26.21
CA SER A 422 -30.74 9.85 26.77
C SER A 422 -31.54 8.57 26.49
N PRO A 423 -32.57 8.24 27.29
CA PRO A 423 -33.37 7.03 27.09
C PRO A 423 -34.04 6.89 25.71
N ASP A 424 -34.29 8.02 25.03
CA ASP A 424 -34.84 8.09 23.67
C ASP A 424 -33.77 8.09 22.56
N GLY A 425 -32.48 8.05 22.91
CA GLY A 425 -31.35 8.07 21.98
C GLY A 425 -31.13 9.39 21.23
N GLN A 426 -31.97 10.41 21.45
CA GLN A 426 -31.94 11.66 20.67
C GLN A 426 -30.87 12.65 21.14
N ARG A 427 -30.42 12.52 22.39
CA ARG A 427 -29.41 13.40 22.97
C ARG A 427 -28.26 12.59 23.54
N MET A 428 -27.07 13.17 23.43
CA MET A 428 -25.85 12.62 24.00
C MET A 428 -25.23 13.65 24.94
N ALA A 429 -24.87 13.21 26.14
CA ALA A 429 -23.98 13.94 27.03
C ALA A 429 -22.55 13.43 26.88
N TYR A 430 -21.57 14.32 26.93
CA TYR A 430 -20.15 13.98 26.95
C TYR A 430 -19.36 15.04 27.72
N SER A 431 -18.14 14.70 28.14
CA SER A 431 -17.20 15.65 28.72
C SER A 431 -16.08 16.00 27.75
N SER A 432 -15.64 17.25 27.77
CA SER A 432 -14.48 17.72 26.99
C SER A 432 -13.69 18.73 27.82
N PRO A 433 -12.36 18.69 27.81
CA PRO A 433 -11.55 19.74 28.41
C PRO A 433 -11.50 20.97 27.51
N ASP A 434 -11.27 22.14 28.10
CA ASP A 434 -10.85 23.34 27.37
C ASP A 434 -9.33 23.35 27.14
N ALA A 435 -8.82 24.45 26.55
CA ALA A 435 -7.40 24.64 26.27
C ALA A 435 -6.54 24.70 27.55
N GLU A 436 -7.13 24.96 28.70
CA GLU A 436 -6.47 25.04 30.01
C GLU A 436 -6.56 23.71 30.78
N GLY A 437 -7.23 22.70 30.21
CA GLY A 437 -7.41 21.38 30.79
C GLY A 437 -8.57 21.27 31.78
N VAL A 438 -9.43 22.30 31.86
CA VAL A 438 -10.63 22.31 32.71
C VAL A 438 -11.74 21.53 32.00
N TRP A 439 -12.32 20.56 32.69
CA TRP A 439 -13.34 19.69 32.12
C TRP A 439 -14.73 20.30 32.19
N TYR A 440 -15.48 20.15 31.12
CA TYR A 440 -16.88 20.59 31.03
C TYR A 440 -17.76 19.44 30.55
N VAL A 441 -19.02 19.45 30.95
CA VAL A 441 -20.06 18.53 30.49
C VAL A 441 -20.95 19.25 29.49
N TYR A 442 -21.11 18.66 28.31
CA TYR A 442 -21.95 19.16 27.23
C TYR A 442 -23.08 18.19 26.94
N ILE A 443 -24.19 18.72 26.43
CA ILE A 443 -25.29 17.95 25.84
C ILE A 443 -25.46 18.40 24.38
N VAL A 444 -25.58 17.44 23.47
CA VAL A 444 -25.79 17.67 22.03
C VAL A 444 -26.82 16.70 21.47
N ASN A 445 -27.38 17.00 20.29
CA ASN A 445 -28.15 16.03 19.51
C ASN A 445 -27.22 14.89 19.03
N THR A 446 -27.65 13.64 19.20
CA THR A 446 -26.84 12.44 18.90
C THR A 446 -26.38 12.37 17.45
N TYR A 447 -27.20 12.81 16.50
CA TYR A 447 -26.90 12.74 15.06
C TYR A 447 -26.42 14.07 14.47
N GLY A 448 -26.02 15.02 15.33
CA GLY A 448 -25.56 16.35 14.95
C GLY A 448 -26.71 17.32 14.64
N GLY A 449 -26.35 18.48 14.08
CA GLY A 449 -27.28 19.53 13.66
C GLY A 449 -27.38 20.74 14.60
N ASP A 450 -27.10 20.57 15.89
CA ASP A 450 -27.15 21.64 16.90
C ASP A 450 -25.79 21.87 17.56
N GLU A 451 -25.50 23.11 17.98
CA GLU A 451 -24.32 23.41 18.78
C GLU A 451 -24.40 22.74 20.17
N PRO A 452 -23.30 22.17 20.70
CA PRO A 452 -23.29 21.57 22.03
C PRO A 452 -23.63 22.59 23.11
N ARG A 453 -24.62 22.26 23.96
CA ARG A 453 -25.00 23.08 25.10
C ARG A 453 -24.15 22.71 26.31
N LEU A 454 -23.46 23.70 26.89
CA LEU A 454 -22.78 23.53 28.17
C LEU A 454 -23.80 23.27 29.30
N LEU A 455 -23.58 22.21 30.07
CA LEU A 455 -24.42 21.81 31.20
C LEU A 455 -23.78 22.14 32.54
N ALA A 456 -22.49 21.82 32.70
CA ALA A 456 -21.77 21.98 33.96
C ALA A 456 -20.26 22.08 33.72
N GLN A 457 -19.57 22.70 34.68
CA GLN A 457 -18.11 22.71 34.80
C GLN A 457 -17.70 21.67 35.86
N GLY A 458 -16.68 20.88 35.55
CA GLY A 458 -16.16 19.80 36.39
C GLY A 458 -15.15 20.23 37.44
#